data_AF-A0A0W1LKT2-F1
#
_entry.id   AF-A0A0W1LKT2-F1
#
_cell.length_a   1.000
_cell.length_b   1.000
_cell.length_c   1.000
_cell.angle_alpha   90.00
_cell.angle_beta   90.00
_cell.angle_gamma   90.00
#
_symmetry.space_group_name_H-M   'P 1'
#
loop_
_entity.id
_entity.type
_entity.pdbx_description
1 polymer ?
#
loop_
_entity_poly.entity_id
_entity_poly.type
_entity_poly.pdbx_seq_one_letter_code
_entity_poly.pdbx_strand_id
1 'polypeptide(L)'
;MAYLKNSPNKQQGVVLITALIMVIAVTGIAVTLMSSSSIDVKITNAAQEREVAENELIGEVQRMISDEANKGAANQFFLTPDEVSHHSGDNGEGMTIATHGDMQSKMINLNQGALDLECPRRFNFTAGISCNMVQVATTVEYGSKAKHSLTIVTGVAQEMASMSKGI
;
A
#
# COMPACT_ATOMS: atom_id res chain seq x y z
N MET A 1 4.25 -43.33 58.47
CA MET A 1 4.87 -44.38 57.63
C MET A 1 4.79 -43.84 56.21
N ALA A 2 5.84 -43.31 55.58
CA ALA A 2 7.07 -44.00 55.24
C ALA A 2 8.29 -43.06 55.30
N TYR A 3 9.43 -43.69 55.51
CA TYR A 3 10.75 -43.14 55.73
C TYR A 3 11.28 -42.40 54.48
N LEU A 4 11.61 -41.12 54.61
CA LEU A 4 12.61 -40.48 53.74
C LEU A 4 13.93 -40.41 54.49
N LYS A 5 14.55 -41.57 54.72
CA LYS A 5 15.98 -41.64 54.99
C LYS A 5 16.68 -41.68 53.63
N ASN A 6 17.16 -40.53 53.16
CA ASN A 6 18.08 -40.48 52.04
C ASN A 6 19.31 -39.66 52.41
N SER A 7 20.40 -40.35 52.73
CA SER A 7 21.74 -39.78 52.69
C SER A 7 22.66 -40.82 52.08
N PRO A 8 22.95 -40.71 50.77
CA PRO A 8 24.20 -41.15 50.22
C PRO A 8 25.11 -39.92 50.16
N ASN A 9 25.99 -39.76 51.15
CA ASN A 9 26.98 -38.68 51.26
C ASN A 9 28.11 -38.83 50.21
N LYS A 10 27.76 -39.21 48.97
CA LYS A 10 28.71 -39.63 47.92
C LYS A 10 28.30 -39.28 46.48
N GLN A 11 27.28 -38.44 46.27
CA GLN A 11 26.84 -38.01 44.91
C GLN A 11 26.56 -36.50 44.79
N GLN A 12 27.19 -35.65 45.61
CA GLN A 12 26.97 -34.19 45.56
C GLN A 12 27.37 -33.55 44.21
N GLY A 13 28.36 -34.11 43.50
CA GLY A 13 28.80 -33.59 42.19
C GLY A 13 27.77 -33.80 41.07
N VAL A 14 27.02 -34.92 41.08
CA VAL A 14 26.06 -35.24 40.02
C VAL A 14 24.85 -34.31 40.07
N VAL A 15 24.37 -33.97 41.27
CA VAL A 15 23.25 -33.05 41.46
C VAL A 15 23.59 -31.64 40.96
N LEU A 16 24.84 -31.20 41.13
CA LEU A 16 25.27 -29.89 40.65
C LEU A 16 25.28 -29.82 39.13
N ILE A 17 25.73 -30.90 38.48
CA ILE A 17 25.78 -31.00 37.01
C ILE A 17 24.37 -31.06 36.42
N THR A 18 23.46 -31.83 37.02
CA THR A 18 22.07 -31.90 36.53
C THR A 18 21.33 -30.58 36.71
N ALA A 19 21.55 -29.87 37.82
CA ALA A 19 21.02 -28.52 38.03
C ALA A 19 21.58 -27.54 36.98
N LEU A 20 22.88 -27.59 36.68
CA LEU A 20 23.50 -26.76 35.65
C LEU A 20 22.89 -26.99 34.27
N ILE A 21 22.70 -28.26 33.87
CA ILE A 21 22.09 -28.62 32.58
C ILE A 21 20.65 -28.07 32.49
N MET A 22 19.87 -28.20 33.56
CA MET A 22 18.50 -27.65 33.61
C MET A 22 18.49 -26.13 33.47
N VAL A 23 19.40 -25.42 34.14
CA VAL A 23 19.48 -23.95 34.05
C VAL A 23 19.83 -23.50 32.63
N ILE A 24 20.79 -24.17 31.98
CA ILE A 24 21.16 -23.86 30.59
C ILE A 24 19.99 -24.12 29.64
N ALA A 25 19.26 -25.23 29.82
CA ALA A 25 18.08 -25.53 29.00
C ALA A 25 16.98 -24.47 29.16
N VAL A 26 16.64 -24.10 30.41
CA VAL A 26 15.58 -23.10 30.69
C VAL A 26 15.97 -21.72 30.18
N THR A 27 17.21 -21.29 30.36
CA THR A 27 17.69 -20.00 29.85
C THR A 27 17.71 -19.96 28.33
N GLY A 28 18.08 -21.07 27.66
CA GLY A 28 17.99 -21.19 26.21
C GLY A 28 16.57 -20.97 25.69
N ILE A 29 15.57 -21.63 26.31
CA ILE A 29 14.15 -21.46 25.94
C ILE A 29 13.68 -20.03 26.21
N ALA A 30 14.07 -19.43 27.33
CA ALA A 30 13.68 -18.07 27.66
C ALA A 30 14.18 -17.05 26.62
N VAL A 31 15.44 -17.17 26.19
CA VAL A 31 16.03 -16.29 25.17
C VAL A 31 15.36 -16.49 23.82
N THR A 32 15.09 -17.73 23.40
CA THR A 32 14.42 -17.99 22.12
C THR A 32 13.00 -17.45 22.11
N LEU A 33 12.23 -17.61 23.20
CA LEU A 33 10.90 -17.04 23.34
C LEU A 33 10.93 -15.51 23.27
N MET A 34 11.82 -14.86 24.03
CA MET A 34 11.94 -13.40 24.04
C MET A 34 12.38 -12.84 22.68
N SER A 35 13.26 -13.56 21.98
CA SER A 35 13.69 -13.23 20.63
C SER A 35 12.53 -13.32 19.64
N SER A 36 11.75 -14.41 19.67
CA SER A 36 10.58 -14.59 18.81
C SER A 36 9.55 -13.49 19.01
N SER A 37 9.19 -13.18 20.26
CA SER A 37 8.22 -12.12 20.56
C SER A 37 8.68 -10.74 20.07
N SER A 38 9.97 -10.45 20.12
CA SER A 38 10.52 -9.18 19.62
C SER A 38 10.40 -9.06 18.10
N ILE A 39 10.49 -10.19 17.38
CA ILE A 39 10.29 -10.24 15.93
C ILE A 39 8.81 -10.03 15.61
N ASP A 40 7.92 -10.73 16.32
CA ASP A 40 6.47 -10.63 16.12
C ASP A 40 5.96 -9.19 16.34
N VAL A 41 6.48 -8.49 17.36
CA VAL A 41 6.16 -7.07 17.61
C VAL A 41 6.60 -6.17 16.45
N LYS A 42 7.80 -6.40 15.87
CA LYS A 42 8.25 -5.62 14.72
C LYS A 42 7.42 -5.88 13.47
N ILE A 43 7.03 -7.14 13.26
CA ILE A 43 6.16 -7.52 12.13
C ILE A 43 4.78 -6.87 12.28
N THR A 44 4.19 -6.93 13.46
CA THR A 44 2.88 -6.31 13.73
C THR A 44 2.92 -4.78 13.63
N ASN A 45 4.02 -4.14 14.04
CA ASN A 45 4.19 -2.69 13.82
C ASN A 45 4.37 -2.35 12.34
N ALA A 46 5.18 -3.12 11.59
CA ALA A 46 5.32 -2.90 10.15
C ALA A 46 3.99 -3.12 9.40
N ALA A 47 3.17 -4.08 9.84
CA ALA A 47 1.84 -4.29 9.31
C ALA A 47 0.89 -3.11 9.61
N GLN A 48 0.92 -2.60 10.84
CA GLN A 48 0.14 -1.41 11.22
C GLN A 48 0.56 -0.17 10.42
N GLU A 49 1.86 0.09 10.27
CA GLU A 49 2.37 1.21 9.48
C GLU A 49 1.90 1.12 8.02
N ARG A 50 1.89 -0.09 7.44
CA ARG A 50 1.35 -0.31 6.10
C ARG A 50 -0.15 -0.06 6.03
N GLU A 51 -0.92 -0.54 7.00
CA GLU A 51 -2.38 -0.37 7.03
C GLU A 51 -2.77 1.11 7.14
N VAL A 52 -2.05 1.88 7.97
CA VAL A 52 -2.24 3.33 8.06
C VAL A 52 -1.92 4.00 6.72
N ALA A 53 -0.79 3.66 6.10
CA ALA A 53 -0.41 4.20 4.80
C ALA A 53 -1.43 3.84 3.69
N GLU A 54 -1.99 2.64 3.72
CA GLU A 54 -3.03 2.22 2.76
C GLU A 54 -4.32 3.01 2.95
N ASN A 55 -4.77 3.22 4.19
CA ASN A 55 -5.94 4.03 4.48
C ASN A 55 -5.74 5.50 4.09
N GLU A 56 -4.56 6.07 4.35
CA GLU A 56 -4.21 7.42 3.92
C GLU A 56 -4.22 7.54 2.39
N LEU A 57 -3.60 6.58 1.71
CA LEU A 57 -3.53 6.54 0.25
C LEU A 57 -4.91 6.41 -0.40
N ILE A 58 -5.81 5.59 0.14
CA ILE A 58 -7.20 5.48 -0.33
C ILE A 58 -7.93 6.82 -0.12
N GLY A 59 -7.72 7.47 1.03
CA GLY A 59 -8.25 8.80 1.31
C GLY A 59 -7.76 9.84 0.30
N GLU A 60 -6.47 9.82 -0.04
CA GLU A 60 -5.88 10.72 -1.03
C GLU A 60 -6.44 10.48 -2.43
N VAL A 61 -6.61 9.21 -2.84
CA VAL A 61 -7.25 8.87 -4.12
C VAL A 61 -8.65 9.47 -4.20
N GLN A 62 -9.47 9.32 -3.16
CA GLN A 62 -10.82 9.90 -3.13
C GLN A 62 -10.79 11.42 -3.13
N ARG A 63 -9.88 12.03 -2.36
CA ARG A 63 -9.70 13.48 -2.29
C ARG A 63 -9.33 14.04 -3.67
N MET A 64 -8.33 13.45 -4.32
CA MET A 64 -7.89 13.83 -5.67
C MET A 64 -9.02 13.70 -6.69
N ILE A 65 -9.76 12.57 -6.70
CA ILE A 65 -10.90 12.39 -7.62
C ILE A 65 -11.98 13.45 -7.36
N SER A 66 -12.26 13.76 -6.09
CA SER A 66 -13.26 14.77 -5.74
C SER A 66 -12.81 16.19 -6.13
N ASP A 67 -11.53 16.51 -5.97
CA ASP A 67 -10.96 17.80 -6.37
C ASP A 67 -11.02 17.99 -7.88
N GLU A 68 -10.65 16.96 -8.65
CA GLU A 68 -10.78 16.96 -10.11
C GLU A 68 -12.25 17.04 -10.55
N ALA A 69 -13.16 16.33 -9.89
CA ALA A 69 -14.59 16.44 -10.16
C ALA A 69 -15.13 17.87 -9.87
N ASN A 70 -14.65 18.52 -8.81
CA ASN A 70 -15.04 19.88 -8.45
C ASN A 70 -14.51 20.94 -9.43
N LYS A 71 -13.43 20.65 -10.18
CA LYS A 71 -12.92 21.52 -11.26
C LYS A 71 -13.83 21.57 -12.48
N GLY A 72 -14.81 20.66 -12.59
CA GLY A 72 -15.78 20.64 -13.68
C GLY A 72 -15.09 20.60 -15.05
N ALA A 73 -15.34 21.59 -15.90
CA ALA A 73 -14.76 21.66 -17.25
C ALA A 73 -13.23 21.81 -17.29
N ALA A 74 -12.58 22.17 -16.18
CA ALA A 74 -11.12 22.27 -16.06
C ALA A 74 -10.47 20.98 -15.49
N ASN A 75 -11.22 19.89 -15.43
CA ASN A 75 -10.75 18.59 -14.94
C ASN A 75 -9.70 17.99 -15.88
N GLN A 76 -8.60 17.51 -15.30
CA GLN A 76 -7.48 16.90 -16.02
C GLN A 76 -7.84 15.54 -16.62
N PHE A 77 -8.90 14.87 -16.17
CA PHE A 77 -9.42 13.63 -16.75
C PHE A 77 -10.01 13.81 -18.16
N PHE A 78 -10.19 15.05 -18.64
CA PHE A 78 -10.58 15.33 -20.03
C PHE A 78 -9.39 15.43 -20.99
N LEU A 79 -8.16 15.44 -20.48
CA LEU A 79 -6.97 15.60 -21.31
C LEU A 79 -6.79 14.39 -22.25
N THR A 80 -6.50 14.69 -23.50
CA THR A 80 -6.20 13.70 -24.53
C THR A 80 -4.85 13.02 -24.27
N PRO A 81 -4.59 11.84 -24.87
CA PRO A 81 -3.33 11.14 -24.69
C PRO A 81 -2.10 11.98 -25.04
N ASP A 82 -2.22 12.83 -26.06
CA ASP A 82 -1.17 13.72 -26.54
C ASP A 82 -0.89 14.86 -25.54
N GLU A 83 -1.94 15.42 -24.93
CA GLU A 83 -1.79 16.46 -23.91
C GLU A 83 -1.16 15.91 -22.62
N VAL A 84 -1.51 14.68 -22.24
CA VAL A 84 -0.94 14.01 -21.07
C VAL A 84 0.53 13.65 -21.30
N SER A 85 0.87 13.13 -22.48
CA SER A 85 2.27 12.79 -22.83
C SER A 85 3.14 14.04 -22.99
N HIS A 86 2.60 15.13 -23.52
CA HIS A 86 3.28 16.43 -23.60
C HIS A 86 3.63 16.98 -22.20
N HIS A 87 2.74 16.81 -21.21
CA HIS A 87 2.98 17.29 -19.84
C HIS A 87 3.83 16.33 -19.00
N SER A 88 3.86 15.04 -19.30
CA SER A 88 4.65 14.06 -18.53
C SER A 88 6.14 14.10 -18.83
N GLY A 89 6.55 14.77 -19.92
CA GLY A 89 7.85 14.54 -20.53
C GLY A 89 7.92 13.12 -21.12
N ASP A 90 8.80 12.92 -22.10
CA ASP A 90 8.91 11.72 -22.95
C ASP A 90 9.28 10.40 -22.21
N ASN A 91 9.20 10.38 -20.87
CA ASN A 91 9.65 9.28 -20.01
C ASN A 91 8.54 8.26 -19.68
N GLY A 92 7.30 8.45 -20.17
CA GLY A 92 6.19 7.54 -19.91
C GLY A 92 5.73 7.44 -18.44
N GLU A 93 6.24 8.31 -17.57
CA GLU A 93 5.93 8.29 -16.14
C GLU A 93 4.55 8.89 -15.78
N GLY A 94 3.86 9.48 -16.76
CA GLY A 94 2.56 10.13 -16.56
C GLY A 94 2.66 11.55 -15.99
N MET A 95 1.59 12.31 -16.18
CA MET A 95 1.44 13.70 -15.72
C MET A 95 1.12 13.71 -14.22
N THR A 96 1.81 14.55 -13.44
CA THR A 96 1.44 14.69 -12.02
C THR A 96 0.20 15.57 -11.89
N ILE A 97 -0.88 15.01 -11.33
CA ILE A 97 -2.19 15.68 -11.25
C ILE A 97 -2.49 16.24 -9.86
N ALA A 98 -1.93 15.63 -8.82
CA ALA A 98 -2.08 16.06 -7.43
C ALA A 98 -0.85 15.67 -6.61
N THR A 99 -0.50 16.55 -5.67
CA THR A 99 0.50 16.29 -4.64
C THR A 99 -0.09 16.65 -3.28
N HIS A 100 0.12 15.79 -2.29
CA HIS A 100 -0.34 16.01 -0.92
C HIS A 100 0.68 15.47 0.07
N GLY A 101 1.41 16.38 0.73
CA GLY A 101 2.55 15.99 1.55
C GLY A 101 3.58 15.21 0.70
N ASP A 102 3.88 13.98 1.13
CA ASP A 102 4.82 13.08 0.44
C ASP A 102 4.13 12.20 -0.62
N MET A 103 2.81 12.31 -0.79
CA MET A 103 2.05 11.54 -1.78
C MET A 103 2.03 12.22 -3.14
N GLN A 104 2.20 11.41 -4.20
CA GLN A 104 2.13 11.88 -5.58
C GLN A 104 1.14 11.05 -6.39
N SER A 105 0.21 11.73 -7.07
CA SER A 105 -0.73 11.14 -8.02
C SER A 105 -0.26 11.42 -9.45
N LYS A 106 0.13 10.38 -10.18
CA LYS A 106 0.52 10.46 -11.59
C LYS A 106 -0.57 9.86 -12.48
N MET A 107 -0.95 10.54 -13.54
CA MET A 107 -1.97 10.14 -14.49
C MET A 107 -1.37 9.79 -15.84
N ILE A 108 -1.82 8.68 -16.42
CA ILE A 108 -1.61 8.34 -17.82
C ILE A 108 -2.95 8.17 -18.51
N ASN A 109 -2.99 8.49 -19.81
CA ASN A 109 -4.15 8.23 -20.63
C ASN A 109 -3.98 6.87 -21.33
N LEU A 110 -5.01 6.02 -21.27
CA LEU A 110 -5.00 4.68 -21.86
C LEU A 110 -5.70 4.61 -23.23
N ASN A 111 -6.23 5.72 -23.73
CA ASN A 111 -6.86 5.80 -25.05
C ASN A 111 -5.79 5.78 -26.15
N GLN A 112 -5.31 4.60 -26.54
CA GLN A 112 -4.28 4.44 -27.59
C GLN A 112 -4.87 4.25 -29.01
N GLY A 113 -6.19 4.30 -29.16
CA GLY A 113 -6.90 4.07 -30.41
C GLY A 113 -7.48 5.35 -31.04
N ALA A 114 -7.69 5.33 -32.35
CA ALA A 114 -8.37 6.40 -33.09
C ALA A 114 -9.91 6.37 -32.94
N LEU A 115 -10.44 5.33 -32.29
CA LEU A 115 -11.86 5.12 -32.11
C LEU A 115 -12.27 5.57 -30.71
N ASP A 116 -13.37 6.31 -30.65
CA ASP A 116 -14.02 6.67 -29.40
C ASP A 116 -14.44 5.41 -28.63
N LEU A 117 -14.04 5.33 -27.35
CA LEU A 117 -14.38 4.21 -26.49
C LEU A 117 -15.79 4.40 -25.92
N GLU A 118 -16.59 3.35 -25.95
CA GLU A 118 -17.88 3.33 -25.26
C GLU A 118 -17.67 3.29 -23.74
N CYS A 119 -18.41 4.11 -23.01
CA CYS A 119 -18.32 4.15 -21.55
C CYS A 119 -18.82 2.84 -20.90
N PRO A 120 -18.14 2.34 -19.85
CA PRO A 120 -18.64 1.24 -19.04
C PRO A 120 -20.06 1.54 -18.55
N ARG A 121 -20.97 0.58 -18.72
CA ARG A 121 -22.42 0.80 -18.55
C ARG A 121 -22.79 1.17 -17.11
N ARG A 122 -23.34 2.36 -16.89
CA ARG A 122 -24.13 2.66 -15.67
C ARG A 122 -25.63 2.49 -15.91
N PHE A 123 -26.21 3.16 -16.91
CA PHE A 123 -27.62 3.02 -17.32
C PHE A 123 -27.77 3.38 -18.82
N ASN A 124 -27.63 2.39 -19.71
CA ASN A 124 -27.84 2.47 -21.17
C ASN A 124 -26.88 3.39 -21.98
N PHE A 125 -26.66 3.03 -23.25
CA PHE A 125 -25.83 3.81 -24.18
C PHE A 125 -26.57 5.10 -24.56
N THR A 126 -25.90 6.24 -24.38
CA THR A 126 -26.35 7.51 -24.94
C THR A 126 -25.54 7.78 -26.20
N ALA A 127 -26.22 7.82 -27.34
CA ALA A 127 -25.56 8.08 -28.62
C ALA A 127 -24.85 9.44 -28.59
N GLY A 128 -23.55 9.44 -28.90
CA GLY A 128 -22.70 10.64 -28.90
C GLY A 128 -21.94 10.90 -27.60
N ILE A 129 -21.98 9.98 -26.62
CA ILE A 129 -21.11 10.04 -25.43
C ILE A 129 -19.97 9.03 -25.58
N SER A 130 -18.74 9.54 -25.51
CA SER A 130 -17.49 8.77 -25.60
C SER A 130 -16.76 8.84 -24.26
N CYS A 131 -15.91 7.85 -23.95
CA CYS A 131 -15.17 7.81 -22.69
C CYS A 131 -13.67 8.07 -22.85
N ASN A 132 -13.13 8.87 -21.94
CA ASN A 132 -11.71 8.96 -21.70
C ASN A 132 -11.31 8.01 -20.59
N MET A 133 -10.49 7.00 -20.91
CA MET A 133 -9.97 6.05 -19.94
C MET A 133 -8.62 6.55 -19.46
N VAL A 134 -8.58 7.03 -18.22
CA VAL A 134 -7.36 7.49 -17.58
C VAL A 134 -7.01 6.60 -16.40
N GLN A 135 -5.73 6.41 -16.17
CA GLN A 135 -5.20 5.64 -15.04
C GLN A 135 -4.41 6.58 -14.16
N VAL A 136 -4.74 6.61 -12.88
CA VAL A 136 -4.01 7.39 -11.87
C VAL A 136 -3.29 6.44 -10.91
N ALA A 137 -1.97 6.55 -10.86
CA ALA A 137 -1.12 5.89 -9.89
C ALA A 137 -0.80 6.86 -8.75
N THR A 138 -1.32 6.60 -7.56
CA THR A 138 -1.02 7.36 -6.35
C THR A 138 -0.02 6.60 -5.52
N THR A 139 1.11 7.22 -5.17
CA THR A 139 2.19 6.59 -4.41
C THR A 139 2.43 7.30 -3.10
N VAL A 140 2.63 6.53 -2.02
CA VAL A 140 3.09 7.00 -0.71
C VAL A 140 4.32 6.20 -0.28
N GLU A 141 5.28 6.87 0.38
CA GLU A 141 6.40 6.20 1.04
C GLU A 141 6.08 5.99 2.52
N TYR A 142 6.36 4.79 3.04
CA TYR A 142 6.06 4.41 4.42
C TYR A 142 7.22 3.62 5.06
N GLY A 143 7.15 3.52 6.39
CA GLY A 143 8.15 2.85 7.22
C GLY A 143 9.34 3.72 7.60
N SER A 144 10.17 3.18 8.49
CA SER A 144 11.36 3.88 9.01
C SER A 144 12.31 4.32 7.87
N LYS A 145 12.43 5.64 7.69
CA LYS A 145 13.22 6.31 6.62
C LYS A 145 12.69 6.13 5.20
N ALA A 146 11.38 6.00 5.01
CA ALA A 146 10.74 5.98 3.69
C ALA A 146 11.34 4.91 2.76
N LYS A 147 11.58 3.71 3.31
CA LYS A 147 12.22 2.60 2.58
C LYS A 147 11.24 1.73 1.81
N HIS A 148 9.96 1.87 2.09
CA HIS A 148 8.90 1.13 1.43
C HIS A 148 8.00 2.11 0.70
N SER A 149 7.51 1.72 -0.47
CA SER A 149 6.51 2.48 -1.21
C SER A 149 5.27 1.62 -1.40
N LEU A 150 4.11 2.27 -1.35
CA LEU A 150 2.83 1.69 -1.67
C LEU A 150 2.22 2.52 -2.79
N THR A 151 1.82 1.85 -3.88
CA THR A 151 1.17 2.49 -5.01
C THR A 151 -0.21 1.87 -5.23
N ILE A 152 -1.24 2.72 -5.26
CA ILE A 152 -2.59 2.36 -5.68
C ILE A 152 -2.80 2.88 -7.09
N VAL A 153 -3.20 1.97 -7.97
CA VAL A 153 -3.54 2.26 -9.35
C VAL A 153 -5.06 2.26 -9.47
N THR A 154 -5.62 3.41 -9.82
CA THR A 154 -7.06 3.60 -10.03
C THR A 154 -7.33 3.89 -11.50
N GLY A 155 -8.30 3.19 -12.08
CA GLY A 155 -8.83 3.53 -13.41
C GLY A 155 -10.04 4.44 -13.27
N VAL A 156 -10.05 5.54 -14.03
CA VAL A 156 -11.18 6.48 -14.11
C VAL A 156 -11.68 6.49 -15.55
N ALA A 157 -12.99 6.27 -15.71
CA ALA A 157 -13.68 6.40 -16.99
C ALA A 157 -14.49 7.70 -16.97
N GLN A 158 -14.04 8.70 -17.73
CA GLN A 158 -14.66 10.02 -17.78
C GLN A 158 -15.54 10.14 -19.03
N GLU A 159 -16.83 10.44 -18.84
CA GLU A 159 -17.78 10.67 -19.94
C GLU A 159 -17.53 12.02 -20.63
N MET A 160 -17.53 12.04 -21.96
CA MET A 160 -17.29 13.21 -22.80
C MET A 160 -18.33 13.30 -23.92
N ALA A 161 -18.82 14.49 -24.25
CA ALA A 161 -19.72 14.70 -25.40
C ALA A 161 -18.99 14.87 -26.74
N SER A 162 -17.67 15.06 -26.72
CA SER A 162 -16.77 15.15 -27.89
C SER A 162 -15.31 15.07 -27.40
N MET A 163 -14.36 14.67 -28.25
CA MET A 163 -12.93 14.40 -27.96
C MET A 163 -12.12 15.56 -27.31
N SER A 164 -12.76 16.64 -26.86
CA SER A 164 -12.08 17.82 -26.29
C SER A 164 -12.94 18.63 -25.31
N LYS A 165 -14.18 18.21 -24.99
CA LYS A 165 -15.05 19.00 -24.10
C LYS A 165 -15.80 18.12 -23.11
N GLY A 166 -15.50 18.34 -21.83
CA GLY A 166 -16.31 17.85 -20.73
C GLY A 166 -17.75 18.35 -20.84
N ILE A 167 -18.67 17.53 -20.36
CA ILE A 167 -20.10 17.86 -20.26
C ILE A 167 -20.40 18.77 -19.08
#